data_AF-W6KZA4-F1
#
_entry.id   AF-W6KZA4-F1
#
_cell.length_a   1.000
_cell.length_b   1.000
_cell.length_c   1.000
_cell.angle_alpha   90.00
_cell.angle_beta   90.00
_cell.angle_gamma   90.00
#
_symmetry.space_group_name_H-M   'P 1'
#
loop_
_entity.id
_entity.type
_entity.pdbx_description
1 polymer ?
#
loop_
_entity_poly.entity_id
_entity_poly.type
_entity_poly.pdbx_seq_one_letter_code
_entity_poly.pdbx_strand_id
1 'polypeptide(L)'
;MSLLRSTGDGAFVAEVRAAMEDHGRLGAAQTSAMIEAYLQSREAQMEAQLRQEIAGEAEKAQREREGHDRAREKVLAKLSMVQQTLAQTANGMGNLRKVGILHCFFHRWLEIRRDRQVRLEQLAQFRLYSSQLAASRCFQRWRFLALRRRVQQQQARQKKKWTTHEKALTQKMEDLTRELEAEKHRNAELDGKLRESFLRGVSALNREAFQVLRGEKSDHDIAVIEEILGKELGKSSTTIEGPPPATVSPVEGPRRAERGPASGPSLASSGVCPVHRVDNERNFYHRCYAPSTCEYGPPKAANDSAPRMPFHVRIDNTQVPSYNAGPRIRTLPAKTSGRR
;
A
#
# COMPACT_ATOMS: atom_id res chain seq x y z
N MET A 1 93.63 -147.99 -8.01
CA MET A 1 93.15 -148.31 -9.37
C MET A 1 93.95 -147.50 -10.38
N SER A 2 94.25 -148.07 -11.55
CA SER A 2 95.37 -147.63 -12.39
C SER A 2 95.20 -146.24 -13.03
N LEU A 3 96.19 -145.37 -12.83
CA LEU A 3 96.53 -144.30 -13.79
C LEU A 3 97.50 -144.89 -14.81
N LEU A 4 97.21 -144.84 -16.11
CA LEU A 4 98.24 -144.93 -17.17
C LEU A 4 97.70 -144.55 -18.57
N ARG A 5 98.16 -143.38 -19.05
CA ARG A 5 98.43 -143.00 -20.46
C ARG A 5 97.44 -143.38 -21.58
N SER A 6 96.74 -142.37 -22.10
CA SER A 6 96.65 -142.12 -23.55
C SER A 6 96.64 -140.61 -23.85
N THR A 7 97.83 -140.00 -23.93
CA THR A 7 98.00 -138.57 -24.26
C THR A 7 98.29 -138.36 -25.75
N GLY A 8 97.53 -139.02 -26.63
CA GLY A 8 97.90 -139.09 -28.06
C GLY A 8 96.82 -139.56 -29.03
N ASP A 9 95.54 -139.61 -28.64
CA ASP A 9 94.45 -139.92 -29.59
C ASP A 9 93.66 -138.65 -29.95
N GLY A 10 93.93 -138.12 -31.14
CA GLY A 10 93.33 -136.88 -31.63
C GLY A 10 91.83 -136.97 -31.89
N ALA A 11 91.29 -138.18 -32.13
CA ALA A 11 89.87 -138.37 -32.41
C ALA A 11 89.02 -138.12 -31.16
N PHE A 12 89.41 -138.69 -30.02
CA PHE A 12 88.71 -138.46 -28.74
C PHE A 12 88.78 -136.99 -28.30
N VAL A 13 89.91 -136.32 -28.51
CA VAL A 13 90.06 -134.88 -28.20
C VAL A 13 89.18 -134.03 -29.13
N ALA A 14 88.98 -134.43 -30.39
CA ALA A 14 88.08 -133.75 -31.32
C ALA A 14 86.59 -133.98 -30.98
N GLU A 15 86.21 -135.20 -30.57
CA GLU A 15 84.84 -135.52 -30.17
C GLU A 15 84.45 -134.83 -28.85
N VAL A 16 85.32 -134.85 -27.84
CA VAL A 16 85.11 -134.10 -26.59
C VAL A 16 85.07 -132.59 -26.86
N ARG A 17 85.90 -132.08 -27.77
CA ARG A 17 85.84 -130.67 -28.19
C ARG A 17 84.50 -130.35 -28.88
N ALA A 18 84.05 -131.15 -29.82
CA ALA A 18 82.77 -130.95 -30.51
C ALA A 18 81.59 -131.01 -29.53
N ALA A 19 81.59 -131.97 -28.60
CA ALA A 19 80.56 -132.05 -27.55
C ALA A 19 80.60 -130.85 -26.59
N MET A 20 81.78 -130.32 -26.26
CA MET A 20 81.93 -129.09 -25.47
C MET A 20 81.53 -127.84 -26.26
N GLU A 21 81.79 -127.80 -27.57
CA GLU A 21 81.38 -126.70 -28.46
C GLU A 21 79.86 -126.70 -28.65
N ASP A 22 79.20 -127.84 -28.86
CA ASP A 22 77.75 -127.93 -28.95
C ASP A 22 77.07 -127.71 -27.58
N HIS A 23 77.63 -128.20 -26.47
CA HIS A 23 77.14 -127.86 -25.13
C HIS A 23 77.32 -126.36 -24.84
N GLY A 24 78.43 -125.76 -25.31
CA GLY A 24 78.67 -124.32 -25.27
C GLY A 24 77.68 -123.52 -26.11
N ARG A 25 77.32 -124.01 -27.31
CA ARG A 25 76.32 -123.38 -28.19
C ARG A 25 74.90 -123.51 -27.64
N LEU A 26 74.54 -124.66 -27.08
CA LEU A 26 73.26 -124.87 -26.38
C LEU A 26 73.17 -123.99 -25.12
N GLY A 27 74.24 -123.91 -24.32
CA GLY A 27 74.33 -123.03 -23.16
C GLY A 27 74.29 -121.54 -23.54
N ALA A 28 74.93 -121.14 -24.63
CA ALA A 28 74.87 -119.78 -25.17
C ALA A 28 73.48 -119.45 -25.73
N ALA A 29 72.83 -120.38 -26.43
CA ALA A 29 71.46 -120.19 -26.93
C ALA A 29 70.44 -120.11 -25.77
N GLN A 30 70.59 -120.96 -24.75
CA GLN A 30 69.74 -120.93 -23.56
C GLN A 30 69.93 -119.63 -22.74
N THR A 31 71.17 -119.17 -22.58
CA THR A 31 71.43 -117.89 -21.90
C THR A 31 70.95 -116.69 -22.74
N SER A 32 71.12 -116.69 -24.08
CA SER A 32 70.54 -115.67 -24.97
C SER A 32 69.02 -115.63 -24.85
N ALA A 33 68.34 -116.78 -24.97
CA ALA A 33 66.88 -116.85 -24.85
C ALA A 33 66.36 -116.40 -23.48
N MET A 34 67.08 -116.72 -22.39
CA MET A 34 66.75 -116.20 -21.06
C MET A 34 66.96 -114.69 -20.94
N ILE A 35 68.03 -114.14 -21.53
CA ILE A 35 68.30 -112.70 -21.56
C ILE A 35 67.24 -111.98 -22.40
N GLU A 36 66.89 -112.49 -23.57
CA GLU A 36 65.85 -111.94 -24.44
C GLU A 36 64.47 -111.96 -23.76
N ALA A 37 64.06 -113.08 -23.16
CA ALA A 37 62.81 -113.16 -22.41
C ALA A 37 62.78 -112.22 -21.20
N TYR A 38 63.92 -112.06 -20.49
CA TYR A 38 64.05 -111.09 -19.41
C TYR A 38 63.96 -109.64 -19.91
N LEU A 39 64.63 -109.31 -21.01
CA LEU A 39 64.60 -107.98 -21.63
C LEU A 39 63.19 -107.62 -22.13
N GLN A 40 62.51 -108.53 -22.82
CA GLN A 40 61.12 -108.34 -23.26
C GLN A 40 60.16 -108.18 -22.08
N SER A 41 60.29 -109.00 -21.03
CA SER A 41 59.52 -108.86 -19.79
C SER A 41 59.78 -107.51 -19.12
N ARG A 42 61.02 -107.04 -19.13
CA ARG A 42 61.40 -105.74 -18.56
C ARG A 42 60.92 -104.55 -19.39
N GLU A 43 60.97 -104.66 -20.72
CA GLU A 43 60.43 -103.68 -21.67
C GLU A 43 58.92 -103.54 -21.51
N ALA A 44 58.18 -104.65 -21.51
CA ALA A 44 56.74 -104.66 -21.26
C ALA A 44 56.37 -104.07 -19.89
N GLN A 45 57.19 -104.32 -18.86
CA GLN A 45 57.01 -103.70 -17.53
C GLN A 45 57.23 -102.17 -17.59
N MET A 46 58.26 -101.69 -18.27
CA MET A 46 58.52 -100.25 -18.43
C MET A 46 57.44 -99.57 -19.30
N GLU A 47 56.97 -100.20 -20.37
CA GLU A 47 55.82 -99.70 -21.15
C GLU A 47 54.56 -99.59 -20.29
N ALA A 48 54.27 -100.61 -19.46
CA ALA A 48 53.11 -100.59 -18.57
C ALA A 48 53.22 -99.46 -17.52
N GLN A 49 54.41 -99.25 -16.95
CA GLN A 49 54.69 -98.15 -16.03
C GLN A 49 54.51 -96.78 -16.71
N LEU A 50 55.10 -96.57 -17.89
CA LEU A 50 54.95 -95.32 -18.65
C LEU A 50 53.49 -95.06 -19.05
N ARG A 51 52.74 -96.09 -19.50
CA ARG A 51 51.30 -95.95 -19.79
C ARG A 51 50.51 -95.57 -18.55
N GLN A 52 50.85 -96.12 -17.38
CA GLN A 52 50.21 -95.78 -16.10
C GLN A 52 50.55 -94.35 -15.65
N GLU A 53 51.81 -93.92 -15.79
CA GLU A 53 52.23 -92.56 -15.48
C GLU A 53 51.56 -91.53 -16.39
N ILE A 54 51.56 -91.75 -17.71
CA ILE A 54 50.86 -90.89 -18.68
C ILE A 54 49.35 -90.82 -18.39
N ALA A 55 48.71 -91.93 -18.06
CA ALA A 55 47.30 -91.95 -17.67
C ALA A 55 47.06 -91.16 -16.36
N GLY A 56 47.94 -91.32 -15.36
CA GLY A 56 47.87 -90.60 -14.08
C GLY A 56 48.07 -89.09 -14.25
N GLU A 57 49.01 -88.66 -15.10
CA GLU A 57 49.21 -87.26 -15.44
C GLU A 57 48.04 -86.68 -16.24
N ALA A 58 47.48 -87.43 -17.20
CA ALA A 58 46.30 -87.03 -17.95
C ALA A 58 45.07 -86.84 -17.05
N GLU A 59 44.80 -87.79 -16.15
CA GLU A 59 43.73 -87.66 -15.14
C GLU A 59 43.97 -86.46 -14.21
N LYS A 60 45.20 -86.24 -13.74
CA LYS A 60 45.53 -85.09 -12.89
C LYS A 60 45.27 -83.77 -13.63
N ALA A 61 45.76 -83.65 -14.86
CA ALA A 61 45.55 -82.47 -15.71
C ALA A 61 44.06 -82.24 -16.01
N GLN A 62 43.26 -83.29 -16.18
CA GLN A 62 41.81 -83.16 -16.33
C GLN A 62 41.15 -82.65 -15.05
N ARG A 63 41.49 -83.22 -13.88
CA ARG A 63 40.95 -82.77 -12.57
C ARG A 63 41.32 -81.32 -12.27
N GLU A 64 42.53 -80.89 -12.65
CA GLU A 64 42.96 -79.48 -12.55
C GLU A 64 42.15 -78.56 -13.47
N ARG A 65 41.93 -78.94 -14.73
CA ARG A 65 41.07 -78.20 -15.68
C ARG A 65 39.64 -78.06 -15.15
N GLU A 66 39.00 -79.15 -14.73
CA GLU A 66 37.66 -79.13 -14.13
C GLU A 66 37.63 -78.27 -12.85
N GLY A 67 38.69 -78.28 -12.05
CA GLY A 67 38.85 -77.40 -10.90
C GLY A 67 38.89 -75.91 -11.28
N HIS A 68 39.64 -75.56 -12.32
CA HIS A 68 39.72 -74.22 -12.87
C HIS A 68 38.40 -73.76 -13.50
N ASP A 69 37.71 -74.61 -14.25
CA ASP A 69 36.43 -74.28 -14.88
C ASP A 69 35.34 -74.06 -13.81
N ARG A 70 35.22 -74.95 -12.82
CA ARG A 70 34.31 -74.74 -11.67
C ARG A 70 34.65 -73.48 -10.87
N ALA A 71 35.92 -73.09 -10.78
CA ALA A 71 36.33 -71.84 -10.14
C ALA A 71 35.93 -70.62 -11.00
N ARG A 72 36.13 -70.68 -12.32
CA ARG A 72 35.74 -69.66 -13.29
C ARG A 72 34.22 -69.45 -13.29
N GLU A 73 33.43 -70.52 -13.32
CA GLU A 73 31.96 -70.47 -13.20
C GLU A 73 31.51 -69.79 -11.91
N LYS A 74 32.11 -70.13 -10.76
CA LYS A 74 31.83 -69.46 -9.47
C LYS A 74 32.15 -67.97 -9.50
N VAL A 75 33.22 -67.56 -10.18
CA VAL A 75 33.57 -66.14 -10.35
C VAL A 75 32.58 -65.44 -11.29
N LEU A 76 32.22 -66.06 -12.42
CA LEU A 76 31.24 -65.51 -13.37
C LEU A 76 29.84 -65.38 -12.75
N ALA A 77 29.40 -66.37 -11.96
CA ALA A 77 28.13 -66.31 -11.23
C ALA A 77 28.12 -65.17 -10.20
N LYS A 78 29.21 -65.00 -9.44
CA LYS A 78 29.37 -63.85 -8.51
C LYS A 78 29.37 -62.51 -9.24
N LEU A 79 30.08 -62.40 -10.36
CA LEU A 79 30.10 -61.18 -11.19
C LEU A 79 28.71 -60.85 -11.74
N SER A 80 27.97 -61.85 -12.24
CA SER A 80 26.60 -61.70 -12.72
C SER A 80 25.65 -61.20 -11.62
N MET A 81 25.71 -61.80 -10.41
CA MET A 81 24.95 -61.32 -9.25
C MET A 81 25.29 -59.87 -8.87
N VAL A 82 26.58 -59.50 -8.87
CA VAL A 82 27.02 -58.13 -8.56
C VAL A 82 26.58 -57.14 -9.64
N GLN A 83 26.62 -57.52 -10.91
CA GLN A 83 26.08 -56.70 -12.00
C GLN A 83 24.56 -56.52 -11.88
N GLN A 84 23.82 -57.57 -11.50
CA GLN A 84 22.37 -57.50 -11.32
C GLN A 84 21.98 -56.59 -10.15
N THR A 85 22.66 -56.66 -9.00
CA THR A 85 22.41 -55.78 -7.86
C THR A 85 22.83 -54.32 -8.13
N LEU A 86 23.92 -54.11 -8.89
CA LEU A 86 24.33 -52.78 -9.34
C LEU A 86 23.33 -52.17 -10.32
N ALA A 87 22.77 -52.96 -11.24
CA ALA A 87 21.70 -52.51 -12.14
C ALA A 87 20.41 -52.16 -11.38
N GLN A 88 20.01 -52.98 -10.40
CA GLN A 88 18.85 -52.71 -9.54
C GLN A 88 19.01 -51.43 -8.72
N THR A 89 20.18 -51.23 -8.09
CA THR A 89 20.46 -50.01 -7.30
C THR A 89 20.55 -48.77 -8.18
N ALA A 90 21.18 -48.84 -9.36
CA ALA A 90 21.19 -47.76 -10.34
C ALA A 90 19.78 -47.35 -10.79
N ASN A 91 18.90 -48.31 -11.07
CA ASN A 91 17.50 -48.06 -11.42
C ASN A 91 16.72 -47.43 -10.24
N GLY A 92 16.96 -47.89 -9.01
CA GLY A 92 16.38 -47.30 -7.79
C GLY A 92 16.77 -45.83 -7.62
N MET A 93 18.07 -45.51 -7.74
CA MET A 93 18.57 -44.13 -7.71
C MET A 93 18.00 -43.27 -8.84
N GLY A 94 17.89 -43.81 -10.05
CA GLY A 94 17.27 -43.13 -11.20
C GLY A 94 15.81 -42.75 -10.95
N ASN A 95 15.04 -43.62 -10.29
CA ASN A 95 13.65 -43.34 -9.94
C ASN A 95 13.52 -42.34 -8.78
N LEU A 96 14.37 -42.42 -7.75
CA LEU A 96 14.44 -41.41 -6.69
C LEU A 96 14.77 -40.01 -7.24
N ARG A 97 15.69 -39.92 -8.21
CA ARG A 97 16.02 -38.66 -8.91
C ARG A 97 14.81 -38.10 -9.66
N LYS A 98 14.02 -38.94 -10.36
CA LYS A 98 12.78 -38.51 -11.03
C LYS A 98 11.76 -37.96 -10.04
N VAL A 99 11.55 -38.64 -8.91
CA VAL A 99 10.64 -38.19 -7.84
C VAL A 99 11.10 -36.85 -7.26
N GLY A 100 12.40 -36.69 -7.00
CA GLY A 100 12.98 -35.41 -6.53
C GLY A 100 12.75 -34.26 -7.52
N ILE A 101 12.94 -34.50 -8.82
CA ILE A 101 12.68 -33.50 -9.87
C ILE A 101 11.19 -33.12 -9.92
N LEU A 102 10.27 -34.10 -9.87
CA LEU A 102 8.83 -33.84 -9.84
C LEU A 102 8.40 -33.07 -8.58
N HIS A 103 8.99 -33.39 -7.43
CA HIS A 103 8.76 -32.67 -6.18
C HIS A 103 9.20 -31.20 -6.28
N CYS A 104 10.36 -30.92 -6.88
CA CYS A 104 10.81 -29.55 -7.15
C CYS A 104 9.83 -28.78 -8.07
N PHE A 105 9.35 -29.41 -9.15
CA PHE A 105 8.35 -28.80 -10.02
C PHE A 105 7.02 -28.54 -9.32
N PHE A 106 6.58 -29.46 -8.44
CA PHE A 106 5.35 -29.30 -7.66
C PHE A 106 5.45 -28.13 -6.67
N HIS A 107 6.54 -28.01 -5.91
CA HIS A 107 6.76 -26.86 -5.03
C HIS A 107 6.85 -25.55 -5.81
N ARG A 108 7.56 -25.54 -6.95
CA ARG A 108 7.62 -24.36 -7.81
C ARG A 108 6.25 -23.95 -8.36
N TRP A 109 5.40 -24.92 -8.69
CA TRP A 109 4.01 -24.67 -9.07
C TRP A 109 3.17 -24.11 -7.91
N LEU A 110 3.34 -24.62 -6.69
CA LEU A 110 2.69 -24.08 -5.48
C LEU A 110 3.12 -22.63 -5.20
N GLU A 111 4.41 -22.30 -5.32
CA GLU A 111 4.92 -20.93 -5.22
C GLU A 111 4.25 -20.01 -6.24
N ILE A 112 4.31 -20.37 -7.53
CA ILE A 112 3.70 -19.60 -8.62
C ILE A 112 2.19 -19.40 -8.39
N ARG A 113 1.50 -20.40 -7.84
CA ARG A 113 0.07 -20.32 -7.50
C ARG A 113 -0.19 -19.34 -6.35
N ARG A 114 0.60 -19.37 -5.28
CA ARG A 114 0.50 -18.40 -4.17
C ARG A 114 0.80 -16.98 -4.65
N ASP A 115 1.89 -16.78 -5.37
CA ASP A 115 2.29 -15.48 -5.94
C ASP A 115 1.19 -14.91 -6.84
N ARG A 116 0.59 -15.75 -7.69
CA ARG A 116 -0.54 -15.35 -8.54
C ARG A 116 -1.75 -14.91 -7.72
N GLN A 117 -2.09 -15.64 -6.66
CA GLN A 117 -3.20 -15.27 -5.77
C GLN A 117 -2.92 -13.93 -5.06
N VAL A 118 -1.75 -13.78 -4.44
CA VAL A 118 -1.34 -12.53 -3.77
C VAL A 118 -1.36 -11.34 -4.73
N ARG A 119 -0.86 -11.50 -5.97
CA ARG A 119 -0.93 -10.44 -6.99
C ARG A 119 -2.36 -10.08 -7.38
N LEU A 120 -3.28 -11.05 -7.47
CA LEU A 120 -4.69 -10.78 -7.76
C LEU A 120 -5.37 -10.01 -6.62
N GLU A 121 -5.09 -10.38 -5.37
CA GLU A 121 -5.59 -9.69 -4.17
C GLU A 121 -5.03 -8.25 -4.10
N GLN A 122 -3.73 -8.06 -4.34
CA GLN A 122 -3.10 -6.74 -4.42
C GLN A 122 -3.69 -5.87 -5.55
N LEU A 123 -3.94 -6.44 -6.74
CA LEU A 123 -4.59 -5.74 -7.84
C LEU A 123 -6.04 -5.34 -7.52
N ALA A 124 -6.78 -6.19 -6.80
CA ALA A 124 -8.13 -5.87 -6.32
C ALA A 124 -8.11 -4.71 -5.31
N GLN A 125 -7.19 -4.75 -4.33
CA GLN A 125 -7.00 -3.66 -3.36
C GLN A 125 -6.58 -2.35 -4.07
N PHE A 126 -5.64 -2.40 -5.01
CA PHE A 126 -5.21 -1.23 -5.78
C PHE A 126 -6.35 -0.60 -6.58
N ARG A 127 -7.21 -1.43 -7.21
CA ARG A 127 -8.41 -0.96 -7.92
C ARG A 127 -9.39 -0.27 -6.98
N LEU A 128 -9.60 -0.82 -5.78
CA LEU A 128 -10.46 -0.23 -4.74
C LEU A 128 -9.91 1.12 -4.23
N TYR A 129 -8.62 1.21 -3.92
CA TYR A 129 -8.00 2.48 -3.52
C TYR A 129 -8.06 3.52 -4.65
N SER A 130 -7.84 3.10 -5.89
CA SER A 130 -7.92 3.98 -7.07
C SER A 130 -9.34 4.53 -7.28
N SER A 131 -10.39 3.70 -7.10
CA SER A 131 -11.77 4.16 -7.23
C SER A 131 -12.19 5.09 -6.09
N GLN A 132 -11.77 4.82 -4.86
CA GLN A 132 -11.96 5.71 -3.71
C GLN A 132 -11.25 7.08 -3.91
N LEU A 133 -10.02 7.07 -4.46
CA LEU A 133 -9.29 8.30 -4.78
C LEU A 133 -9.97 9.09 -5.91
N ALA A 134 -10.49 8.42 -6.94
CA ALA A 134 -11.26 9.06 -8.00
C ALA A 134 -12.58 9.68 -7.46
N ALA A 135 -13.30 8.95 -6.62
CA ALA A 135 -14.55 9.42 -6.00
C ALA A 135 -14.31 10.62 -5.08
N SER A 136 -13.27 10.60 -4.23
CA SER A 136 -12.92 11.74 -3.37
C SER A 136 -12.49 12.97 -4.16
N ARG A 137 -11.72 12.83 -5.25
CA ARG A 137 -11.41 13.92 -6.18
C ARG A 137 -12.65 14.49 -6.86
N CYS A 138 -13.60 13.63 -7.27
CA CYS A 138 -14.89 14.06 -7.83
C CYS A 138 -15.69 14.87 -6.80
N PHE A 139 -15.82 14.37 -5.57
CA PHE A 139 -16.51 15.05 -4.47
C PHE A 139 -15.88 16.41 -4.12
N GLN A 140 -14.54 16.50 -4.08
CA GLN A 140 -13.83 17.76 -3.89
C GLN A 140 -14.15 18.77 -5.01
N ARG A 141 -14.06 18.36 -6.28
CA ARG A 141 -14.42 19.21 -7.44
C ARG A 141 -15.87 19.71 -7.34
N TRP A 142 -16.81 18.83 -7.01
CA TRP A 142 -18.21 19.20 -6.81
C TRP A 142 -18.39 20.20 -5.66
N ARG A 143 -17.70 20.00 -4.52
CA ARG A 143 -17.71 20.95 -3.39
C ARG A 143 -17.17 22.32 -3.79
N PHE A 144 -16.08 22.41 -4.55
CA PHE A 144 -15.56 23.68 -5.06
C PHE A 144 -16.52 24.38 -6.02
N LEU A 145 -17.16 23.64 -6.93
CA LEU A 145 -18.20 24.17 -7.82
C LEU A 145 -19.42 24.69 -7.05
N ALA A 146 -19.89 23.95 -6.03
CA ALA A 146 -20.99 24.36 -5.17
C ALA A 146 -20.66 25.63 -4.37
N LEU A 147 -19.44 25.73 -3.83
CA LEU A 147 -18.95 26.94 -3.16
C LEU A 147 -18.88 28.14 -4.12
N ARG A 148 -18.28 27.97 -5.31
CA ARG A 148 -18.22 29.01 -6.35
C ARG A 148 -19.61 29.51 -6.75
N ARG A 149 -20.59 28.59 -6.92
CA ARG A 149 -21.98 28.93 -7.24
C ARG A 149 -22.64 29.74 -6.13
N ARG A 150 -22.41 29.40 -4.85
CA ARG A 150 -22.92 30.17 -3.70
C ARG A 150 -22.33 31.58 -3.64
N VAL A 151 -21.00 31.71 -3.82
CA VAL A 151 -20.31 33.01 -3.86
C VAL A 151 -20.83 33.86 -5.02
N GLN A 152 -20.97 33.30 -6.21
CA GLN A 152 -21.51 34.00 -7.38
C GLN A 152 -22.97 34.46 -7.16
N GLN A 153 -23.81 33.64 -6.52
CA GLN A 153 -25.17 34.03 -6.13
C GLN A 153 -25.18 35.15 -5.08
N GLN A 154 -24.26 35.14 -4.12
CA GLN A 154 -24.11 36.21 -3.13
C GLN A 154 -23.66 37.52 -3.78
N GLN A 155 -22.65 37.46 -4.66
CA GLN A 155 -22.19 38.62 -5.45
C GLN A 155 -23.30 39.18 -6.35
N ALA A 156 -24.09 38.32 -7.02
CA ALA A 156 -25.23 38.75 -7.83
C ALA A 156 -26.32 39.43 -6.97
N ARG A 157 -26.59 38.92 -5.76
CA ARG A 157 -27.51 39.57 -4.79
C ARG A 157 -26.96 40.91 -4.29
N GLN A 158 -25.66 41.01 -4.00
CA GLN A 158 -25.01 42.26 -3.60
C GLN A 158 -25.03 43.29 -4.74
N LYS A 159 -24.67 42.91 -5.97
CA LYS A 159 -24.76 43.77 -7.16
C LYS A 159 -26.20 44.24 -7.40
N LYS A 160 -27.20 43.36 -7.28
CA LYS A 160 -28.62 43.75 -7.37
C LYS A 160 -28.97 44.80 -6.31
N LYS A 161 -28.62 44.57 -5.03
CA LYS A 161 -28.85 45.53 -3.94
C LYS A 161 -28.17 46.88 -4.19
N TRP A 162 -26.91 46.86 -4.64
CA TRP A 162 -26.16 48.07 -5.00
C TRP A 162 -26.88 48.84 -6.11
N THR A 163 -27.16 48.19 -7.25
CA THR A 163 -27.83 48.86 -8.38
C THR A 163 -29.23 49.37 -8.06
N THR A 164 -29.97 48.74 -7.13
CA THR A 164 -31.25 49.29 -6.64
C THR A 164 -31.05 50.51 -5.73
N HIS A 165 -29.99 50.52 -4.91
CA HIS A 165 -29.67 51.65 -4.04
C HIS A 165 -29.16 52.84 -4.86
N GLU A 166 -28.27 52.59 -5.81
CA GLU A 166 -27.73 53.54 -6.78
C GLU A 166 -28.87 54.24 -7.53
N LYS A 167 -29.79 53.48 -8.15
CA LYS A 167 -30.99 54.06 -8.79
C LYS A 167 -31.84 54.90 -7.85
N ALA A 168 -32.05 54.46 -6.60
CA ALA A 168 -32.81 55.22 -5.62
C ALA A 168 -32.07 56.51 -5.16
N LEU A 169 -30.74 56.54 -5.21
CA LEU A 169 -29.96 57.76 -4.99
C LEU A 169 -30.02 58.70 -6.20
N THR A 170 -29.88 58.18 -7.42
CA THR A 170 -30.02 58.96 -8.65
C THR A 170 -31.40 59.64 -8.71
N GLN A 171 -32.48 58.88 -8.47
CA GLN A 171 -33.84 59.43 -8.42
C GLN A 171 -33.96 60.55 -7.37
N LYS A 172 -33.40 60.38 -6.17
CA LYS A 172 -33.40 61.45 -5.15
C LYS A 172 -32.61 62.68 -5.57
N MET A 173 -31.51 62.53 -6.31
CA MET A 173 -30.80 63.69 -6.86
C MET A 173 -31.62 64.39 -7.94
N GLU A 174 -32.33 63.65 -8.79
CA GLU A 174 -33.26 64.21 -9.80
C GLU A 174 -34.45 64.93 -9.15
N ASP A 175 -35.02 64.38 -8.06
CA ASP A 175 -36.07 65.01 -7.26
C ASP A 175 -35.55 66.33 -6.64
N LEU A 176 -34.42 66.29 -5.94
CA LEU A 176 -33.80 67.49 -5.32
C LEU A 176 -33.37 68.54 -6.36
N THR A 177 -32.96 68.12 -7.56
CA THR A 177 -32.61 69.05 -8.64
C THR A 177 -33.86 69.78 -9.14
N ARG A 178 -34.98 69.06 -9.32
CA ARG A 178 -36.28 69.66 -9.67
C ARG A 178 -36.81 70.59 -8.59
N GLU A 179 -36.66 70.24 -7.30
CA GLU A 179 -37.01 71.12 -6.18
C GLU A 179 -36.15 72.40 -6.17
N LEU A 180 -34.84 72.28 -6.39
CA LEU A 180 -33.93 73.42 -6.49
C LEU A 180 -34.24 74.33 -7.68
N GLU A 181 -34.61 73.77 -8.83
CA GLU A 181 -35.05 74.53 -10.00
C GLU A 181 -36.39 75.24 -9.74
N ALA A 182 -37.35 74.57 -9.11
CA ALA A 182 -38.61 75.19 -8.71
C ALA A 182 -38.42 76.34 -7.71
N GLU A 183 -37.52 76.20 -6.73
CA GLU A 183 -37.15 77.28 -5.80
C GLU A 183 -36.40 78.42 -6.49
N LYS A 184 -35.52 78.13 -7.46
CA LYS A 184 -34.89 79.19 -8.28
C LYS A 184 -35.94 79.96 -9.09
N HIS A 185 -36.95 79.29 -9.64
CA HIS A 185 -38.06 79.95 -10.34
C HIS A 185 -38.92 80.80 -9.38
N ARG A 186 -39.30 80.27 -8.21
CA ARG A 186 -40.02 81.03 -7.18
C ARG A 186 -39.24 82.27 -6.73
N ASN A 187 -37.95 82.13 -6.46
CA ASN A 187 -37.09 83.26 -6.09
C ASN A 187 -36.95 84.28 -7.23
N ALA A 188 -36.81 83.84 -8.49
CA ALA A 188 -36.79 84.76 -9.64
C ALA A 188 -38.13 85.51 -9.83
N GLU A 189 -39.27 84.87 -9.57
CA GLU A 189 -40.58 85.53 -9.55
C GLU A 189 -40.73 86.53 -8.39
N LEU A 190 -40.24 86.18 -7.19
CA LEU A 190 -40.25 87.06 -6.02
C LEU A 190 -39.31 88.26 -6.22
N ASP A 191 -38.10 88.05 -6.72
CA ASP A 191 -37.17 89.11 -7.12
C ASP A 191 -37.79 90.01 -8.20
N GLY A 192 -38.51 89.44 -9.16
CA GLY A 192 -39.27 90.20 -10.16
C GLY A 192 -40.33 91.10 -9.51
N LYS A 193 -41.15 90.54 -8.62
CA LYS A 193 -42.19 91.27 -7.87
C LYS A 193 -41.60 92.35 -6.95
N LEU A 194 -40.47 92.07 -6.28
CA LEU A 194 -39.75 93.01 -5.43
C LEU A 194 -39.14 94.16 -6.25
N ARG A 195 -38.56 93.87 -7.42
CA ARG A 195 -38.07 94.91 -8.34
C ARG A 195 -39.22 95.75 -8.87
N GLU A 196 -40.35 95.15 -9.21
CA GLU A 196 -41.53 95.88 -9.67
C GLU A 196 -42.13 96.77 -8.57
N SER A 197 -42.31 96.25 -7.34
CA SER A 197 -42.82 97.04 -6.22
C SER A 197 -41.86 98.16 -5.83
N PHE A 198 -40.55 97.92 -5.88
CA PHE A 198 -39.53 98.95 -5.68
C PHE A 198 -39.58 100.03 -6.77
N LEU A 199 -39.68 99.65 -8.06
CA LEU A 199 -39.83 100.62 -9.16
C LEU A 199 -41.12 101.44 -9.05
N ARG A 200 -42.24 100.82 -8.64
CA ARG A 200 -43.50 101.53 -8.36
C ARG A 200 -43.33 102.50 -7.18
N GLY A 201 -42.68 102.08 -6.10
CA GLY A 201 -42.40 102.92 -4.93
C GLY A 201 -41.50 104.12 -5.25
N VAL A 202 -40.39 103.91 -5.95
CA VAL A 202 -39.51 104.99 -6.44
C VAL A 202 -40.26 105.92 -7.40
N SER A 203 -41.15 105.40 -8.24
CA SER A 203 -41.97 106.23 -9.13
C SER A 203 -43.01 107.06 -8.38
N ALA A 204 -43.61 106.51 -7.31
CA ALA A 204 -44.50 107.23 -6.42
C ALA A 204 -43.77 108.34 -5.66
N LEU A 205 -42.64 108.04 -5.04
CA LEU A 205 -41.79 109.04 -4.36
C LEU A 205 -41.32 110.15 -5.31
N ASN A 206 -40.93 109.82 -6.55
CA ASN A 206 -40.58 110.83 -7.56
C ASN A 206 -41.78 111.68 -7.96
N ARG A 207 -43.00 111.11 -8.03
CA ARG A 207 -44.24 111.84 -8.32
C ARG A 207 -44.60 112.79 -7.17
N GLU A 208 -44.53 112.33 -5.93
CA GLU A 208 -44.73 113.14 -4.72
C GLU A 208 -43.71 114.27 -4.64
N ALA A 209 -42.42 113.98 -4.83
CA ALA A 209 -41.36 115.00 -4.87
C ALA A 209 -41.61 116.04 -5.97
N PHE A 210 -42.11 115.63 -7.14
CA PHE A 210 -42.45 116.55 -8.23
C PHE A 210 -43.71 117.40 -7.93
N GLN A 211 -44.70 116.86 -7.20
CA GLN A 211 -45.85 117.61 -6.69
C GLN A 211 -45.42 118.65 -5.63
N VAL A 212 -44.58 118.26 -4.68
CA VAL A 212 -43.99 119.16 -3.66
C VAL A 212 -43.21 120.30 -4.33
N LEU A 213 -42.39 119.99 -5.36
CA LEU A 213 -41.64 120.99 -6.13
C LEU A 213 -42.52 121.90 -7.00
N ARG A 214 -43.73 121.47 -7.40
CA ARG A 214 -44.70 122.31 -8.12
C ARG A 214 -45.51 123.25 -7.22
N GLY A 215 -45.47 123.06 -5.90
CA GLY A 215 -46.08 123.99 -4.94
C GLY A 215 -47.61 123.86 -4.75
N GLU A 216 -48.25 122.85 -5.36
CA GLU A 216 -49.66 122.54 -5.11
C GLU A 216 -49.80 121.77 -3.79
N LYS A 217 -49.97 122.51 -2.68
CA LYS A 217 -50.32 121.90 -1.39
C LYS A 217 -51.82 121.60 -1.34
N SER A 218 -52.17 120.35 -1.57
CA SER A 218 -53.47 119.76 -1.27
C SER A 218 -53.38 119.06 0.08
N ASP A 219 -54.20 119.49 1.06
CA ASP A 219 -54.24 118.88 2.40
C ASP A 219 -54.85 117.46 2.41
N HIS A 220 -55.26 116.94 1.24
CA HIS A 220 -55.90 115.63 1.13
C HIS A 220 -54.89 114.48 1.00
N ASP A 221 -53.69 114.74 0.48
CA ASP A 221 -52.74 113.68 0.10
C ASP A 221 -51.97 113.08 1.29
N ILE A 222 -51.88 113.80 2.42
CA ILE A 222 -51.23 113.32 3.66
C ILE A 222 -52.01 112.14 4.27
N ALA A 223 -53.35 112.17 4.20
CA ALA A 223 -54.20 111.12 4.78
C ALA A 223 -54.12 109.78 4.03
N VAL A 224 -53.81 109.80 2.73
CA VAL A 224 -53.71 108.58 1.91
C VAL A 224 -52.41 107.82 2.19
N ILE A 225 -51.33 108.54 2.51
CA ILE A 225 -50.03 107.94 2.85
C ILE A 225 -50.10 107.22 4.20
N GLU A 226 -50.86 107.74 5.18
CA GLU A 226 -51.13 107.03 6.44
C GLU A 226 -51.97 105.76 6.25
N GLU A 227 -52.92 105.71 5.30
CA GLU A 227 -53.71 104.50 5.04
C GLU A 227 -52.88 103.39 4.35
N ILE A 228 -51.96 103.75 3.46
CA ILE A 228 -51.08 102.79 2.76
C ILE A 228 -50.01 102.23 3.70
N LEU A 229 -49.49 103.02 4.64
CA LEU A 229 -48.52 102.57 5.65
C LEU A 229 -49.18 101.91 6.88
N GLY A 230 -50.49 102.09 7.08
CA GLY A 230 -51.20 101.68 8.29
C GLY A 230 -51.88 100.30 8.27
N LYS A 231 -51.92 99.60 7.13
CA LYS A 231 -52.62 98.30 7.00
C LYS A 231 -51.67 97.11 6.90
N GLU A 232 -51.83 96.20 7.88
CA GLU A 232 -51.26 94.84 8.00
C GLU A 232 -49.83 94.69 8.58
N LEU A 233 -49.64 95.21 9.79
CA LEU A 233 -48.68 94.68 10.76
C LEU A 233 -49.44 93.91 11.87
N GLY A 234 -49.70 92.61 11.67
CA GLY A 234 -50.35 91.81 12.70
C GLY A 234 -50.60 90.33 12.38
N LYS A 235 -49.96 89.44 13.17
CA LYS A 235 -50.06 87.96 13.22
C LYS A 235 -49.24 87.24 12.11
N SER A 236 -48.34 86.30 12.40
CA SER A 236 -48.08 85.56 13.65
C SER A 236 -46.59 85.32 13.90
N SER A 237 -46.22 85.36 15.18
CA SER A 237 -44.95 84.83 15.69
C SER A 237 -44.86 83.31 15.53
N THR A 238 -43.73 82.81 15.02
CA THR A 238 -43.18 81.51 15.42
C THR A 238 -41.66 81.61 15.46
N THR A 239 -41.07 81.06 16.52
CA THR A 239 -39.70 81.36 16.98
C THR A 239 -38.59 80.81 16.08
N ILE A 240 -37.53 81.61 15.89
CA ILE A 240 -36.20 81.14 15.46
C ILE A 240 -35.28 81.17 16.69
N GLU A 241 -34.76 80.01 17.11
CA GLU A 241 -33.58 79.92 17.96
C GLU A 241 -32.47 79.16 17.23
N GLY A 242 -31.25 79.71 17.27
CA GLY A 242 -30.04 79.11 16.73
C GLY A 242 -29.12 78.51 17.81
N PRO A 243 -28.07 77.76 17.42
CA PRO A 243 -27.12 77.03 18.29
C PRO A 243 -26.04 77.98 18.88
N PRO A 244 -24.96 77.56 19.62
CA PRO A 244 -24.36 76.22 19.86
C PRO A 244 -24.16 75.93 21.39
N PRO A 245 -23.25 75.06 21.92
CA PRO A 245 -22.24 74.17 21.33
C PRO A 245 -22.31 72.69 21.83
N ALA A 246 -21.17 72.04 22.12
CA ALA A 246 -21.02 70.59 22.34
C ALA A 246 -20.19 70.24 23.59
N THR A 247 -20.53 69.13 24.28
CA THR A 247 -19.59 68.35 25.11
C THR A 247 -19.93 66.84 25.17
N VAL A 248 -18.96 66.05 24.73
CA VAL A 248 -18.56 64.64 25.02
C VAL A 248 -19.33 63.77 26.04
N SER A 249 -19.35 62.45 25.74
CA SER A 249 -19.24 61.26 26.64
C SER A 249 -20.39 60.24 26.69
N PRO A 250 -20.10 58.95 26.98
CA PRO A 250 -20.77 57.83 26.29
C PRO A 250 -21.56 56.87 27.19
N VAL A 251 -22.67 56.32 26.69
CA VAL A 251 -23.40 55.23 27.35
C VAL A 251 -23.83 54.14 26.36
N GLU A 252 -23.18 52.99 26.51
CA GLU A 252 -23.71 51.62 26.49
C GLU A 252 -24.95 51.30 25.61
N GLY A 253 -24.76 50.43 24.63
CA GLY A 253 -25.85 49.89 23.81
C GLY A 253 -26.65 48.78 24.51
N PRO A 254 -27.97 48.67 24.26
CA PRO A 254 -28.77 47.56 24.75
C PRO A 254 -28.71 46.34 23.82
N ARG A 255 -28.44 45.18 24.45
CA ARG A 255 -28.52 43.83 23.86
C ARG A 255 -29.87 43.62 23.16
N ARG A 256 -29.88 43.25 21.88
CA ARG A 256 -31.09 42.75 21.22
C ARG A 256 -31.24 41.25 21.51
N ALA A 257 -32.21 40.91 22.35
CA ALA A 257 -32.47 39.53 22.76
C ALA A 257 -32.96 38.65 21.59
N GLU A 258 -32.46 37.41 21.55
CA GLU A 258 -33.05 36.34 20.77
C GLU A 258 -34.35 35.87 21.45
N ARG A 259 -35.48 35.94 20.75
CA ARG A 259 -36.63 35.04 20.90
C ARG A 259 -37.39 34.99 19.56
N GLY A 260 -37.29 33.87 18.86
CA GLY A 260 -38.28 33.48 17.86
C GLY A 260 -39.30 32.50 18.47
N PRO A 261 -40.47 32.31 17.84
CA PRO A 261 -41.27 31.10 18.02
C PRO A 261 -40.81 30.01 17.04
N ALA A 262 -41.00 28.75 17.43
CA ALA A 262 -40.47 27.58 16.74
C ALA A 262 -41.41 27.02 15.65
N SER A 263 -40.85 26.44 14.60
CA SER A 263 -41.37 25.24 13.92
C SER A 263 -40.39 24.73 12.86
N GLY A 264 -39.73 23.60 13.13
CA GLY A 264 -38.78 22.95 12.21
C GLY A 264 -37.88 21.98 12.99
N PRO A 265 -37.71 20.71 12.54
CA PRO A 265 -37.25 19.65 13.43
C PRO A 265 -35.77 19.80 13.81
N SER A 266 -35.54 19.98 15.11
CA SER A 266 -34.23 19.83 15.73
C SER A 266 -33.81 18.35 15.67
N LEU A 267 -32.84 18.02 14.81
CA LEU A 267 -32.05 16.81 15.04
C LEU A 267 -31.21 17.06 16.29
N ALA A 268 -31.60 16.40 17.38
CA ALA A 268 -30.90 16.48 18.65
C ALA A 268 -29.42 16.09 18.47
N SER A 269 -28.54 17.00 18.88
CA SER A 269 -27.35 16.75 19.69
C SER A 269 -26.84 15.29 19.69
N SER A 270 -26.14 14.88 18.62
CA SER A 270 -25.06 13.91 18.81
C SER A 270 -23.93 14.65 19.53
N GLY A 271 -23.87 14.52 20.85
CA GLY A 271 -22.82 15.09 21.72
C GLY A 271 -21.44 14.44 21.52
N VAL A 272 -21.12 14.06 20.30
CA VAL A 272 -19.92 13.32 19.92
C VAL A 272 -18.90 14.35 19.42
N CYS A 273 -17.82 14.51 20.17
CA CYS A 273 -16.68 15.34 19.79
C CYS A 273 -16.24 15.02 18.34
N PRO A 274 -15.98 16.01 17.47
CA PRO A 274 -15.72 15.83 16.03
C PRO A 274 -14.45 15.01 15.69
N VAL A 275 -13.71 14.55 16.71
CA VAL A 275 -12.50 13.74 16.60
C VAL A 275 -12.77 12.24 16.84
N HIS A 276 -13.94 11.87 17.36
CA HIS A 276 -14.36 10.47 17.47
C HIS A 276 -14.96 9.97 16.15
N ARG A 277 -14.57 8.75 15.76
CA ARG A 277 -15.32 7.96 14.77
C ARG A 277 -15.98 6.79 15.50
N VAL A 278 -17.06 6.33 14.90
CA VAL A 278 -17.84 5.15 15.32
C VAL A 278 -17.70 4.13 14.21
N ASP A 279 -17.38 2.87 14.54
CA ASP A 279 -17.37 1.77 13.56
C ASP A 279 -18.79 1.23 13.31
N ASN A 280 -18.88 0.25 12.43
CA ASN A 280 -20.12 -0.44 12.10
C ASN A 280 -20.70 -1.23 13.29
N GLU A 281 -19.92 -1.47 14.34
CA GLU A 281 -20.31 -2.19 15.57
C GLU A 281 -20.76 -1.24 16.70
N ARG A 282 -20.73 0.08 16.45
CA ARG A 282 -20.99 1.18 17.41
C ARG A 282 -19.93 1.37 18.49
N ASN A 283 -18.72 0.84 18.31
CA ASN A 283 -17.61 1.16 19.21
C ASN A 283 -17.07 2.57 18.90
N PHE A 284 -16.79 3.33 19.95
CA PHE A 284 -16.15 4.65 19.85
C PHE A 284 -14.64 4.50 19.96
N TYR A 285 -13.89 4.98 18.97
CA TYR A 285 -12.43 5.01 19.04
C TYR A 285 -11.88 6.34 18.54
N HIS A 286 -10.89 6.85 19.27
CA HIS A 286 -10.22 8.11 18.98
C HIS A 286 -8.89 7.83 18.25
N ARG A 287 -8.63 8.55 17.16
CA ARG A 287 -7.35 8.45 16.42
C ARG A 287 -6.27 9.35 17.04
N CYS A 288 -6.11 9.33 18.37
CA CYS A 288 -4.96 9.96 19.06
C CYS A 288 -3.75 9.02 18.94
N TYR A 289 -2.56 9.54 18.64
CA TYR A 289 -1.35 8.73 18.45
C TYR A 289 -0.87 8.07 19.76
N ALA A 290 -1.26 8.63 20.91
CA ALA A 290 -1.01 8.10 22.25
C ALA A 290 -2.29 8.20 23.12
N PRO A 291 -3.27 7.30 22.96
CA PRO A 291 -4.59 7.43 23.62
C PRO A 291 -4.52 7.32 25.15
N SER A 292 -3.43 6.81 25.72
CA SER A 292 -3.21 6.75 27.17
C SER A 292 -2.67 8.05 27.80
N THR A 293 -2.30 9.05 26.99
CA THR A 293 -1.69 10.32 27.46
C THR A 293 -2.46 11.55 26.98
N CYS A 294 -3.57 11.33 26.26
CA CYS A 294 -4.54 12.32 25.80
C CYS A 294 -5.60 12.50 26.92
N GLU A 295 -5.50 13.55 27.76
CA GLU A 295 -6.56 13.90 28.72
C GLU A 295 -7.66 14.73 28.05
N TYR A 296 -8.92 14.37 28.32
CA TYR A 296 -10.10 15.02 27.74
C TYR A 296 -11.10 15.44 28.83
N GLY A 297 -11.32 16.74 28.97
CA GLY A 297 -12.36 17.29 29.82
C GLY A 297 -12.28 18.82 29.90
N PRO A 298 -13.35 19.50 30.35
CA PRO A 298 -13.19 20.85 30.85
C PRO A 298 -12.18 20.83 32.01
N PRO A 299 -11.41 21.91 32.23
CA PRO A 299 -10.49 21.97 33.36
C PRO A 299 -11.25 21.71 34.65
N LYS A 300 -10.70 20.86 35.55
CA LYS A 300 -11.17 20.69 36.93
C LYS A 300 -10.85 21.93 37.76
N ALA A 301 -11.39 23.07 37.35
CA ALA A 301 -11.52 24.24 38.20
C ALA A 301 -12.81 24.06 38.99
N ALA A 302 -12.70 23.93 40.31
CA ALA A 302 -13.85 24.07 41.18
C ALA A 302 -14.37 25.51 41.04
N ASN A 303 -15.51 25.69 40.36
CA ASN A 303 -16.49 26.77 40.48
C ASN A 303 -17.49 26.71 39.31
N ASP A 304 -18.75 26.37 39.61
CA ASP A 304 -19.84 26.14 38.63
C ASP A 304 -20.45 27.43 38.03
N SER A 305 -19.67 28.20 37.25
CA SER A 305 -20.20 29.44 36.64
C SER A 305 -19.51 29.94 35.36
N ALA A 306 -18.94 29.06 34.53
CA ALA A 306 -18.34 29.45 33.24
C ALA A 306 -19.07 28.86 32.00
N PRO A 307 -19.79 29.67 31.19
CA PRO A 307 -20.45 29.19 29.98
C PRO A 307 -19.45 28.98 28.83
N ARG A 308 -19.36 27.73 28.34
CA ARG A 308 -18.68 27.33 27.09
C ARG A 308 -17.21 27.77 26.96
N MET A 309 -16.35 27.22 27.81
CA MET A 309 -14.92 27.09 27.50
C MET A 309 -14.70 26.19 26.26
N PRO A 310 -13.74 26.50 25.37
CA PRO A 310 -13.39 25.62 24.26
C PRO A 310 -12.78 24.30 24.76
N PHE A 311 -13.02 23.21 24.01
CA PHE A 311 -12.50 21.89 24.32
C PHE A 311 -10.98 21.85 24.08
N HIS A 312 -10.19 21.77 25.16
CA HIS A 312 -8.74 21.62 25.08
C HIS A 312 -8.32 20.16 25.24
N VAL A 313 -7.45 19.70 24.36
CA VAL A 313 -6.73 18.43 24.50
C VAL A 313 -5.38 18.75 25.11
N ARG A 314 -5.05 18.14 26.26
CA ARG A 314 -3.70 18.17 26.81
C ARG A 314 -3.01 16.84 26.49
N ILE A 315 -1.76 16.95 26.04
CA ILE A 315 -0.87 15.82 25.81
C ILE A 315 0.25 15.97 26.83
N ASP A 316 0.42 14.98 27.71
CA ASP A 316 1.58 14.92 28.58
C ASP A 316 2.82 14.52 27.75
N ASN A 317 3.61 15.52 27.37
CA ASN A 317 4.82 15.35 26.56
C ASN A 317 5.87 14.44 27.23
N THR A 318 5.80 14.19 28.54
CA THR A 318 6.72 13.28 29.24
C THR A 318 6.41 11.80 28.98
N GLN A 319 5.18 11.49 28.54
CA GLN A 319 4.70 10.13 28.30
C GLN A 319 4.52 9.79 26.81
N VAL A 320 4.78 10.72 25.89
CA VAL A 320 4.72 10.47 24.45
C VAL A 320 5.92 9.61 24.04
N PRO A 321 5.72 8.40 23.48
CA PRO A 321 6.83 7.61 22.95
C PRO A 321 7.51 8.36 21.80
N SER A 322 8.85 8.32 21.75
CA SER A 322 9.65 8.87 20.65
C SER A 322 9.12 8.42 19.28
N TYR A 323 9.23 9.28 18.27
CA TYR A 323 8.63 9.15 16.93
C TYR A 323 8.87 7.81 16.20
N ASN A 324 9.85 7.02 16.64
CA ASN A 324 10.20 5.70 16.11
C ASN A 324 9.52 4.52 16.84
N ALA A 325 8.76 4.76 17.92
CA ALA A 325 8.04 3.72 18.63
C ALA A 325 6.69 3.43 17.94
N GLY A 326 6.59 2.24 17.33
CA GLY A 326 5.36 1.78 16.67
C GLY A 326 4.14 1.71 17.62
N PRO A 327 2.91 1.70 17.07
CA PRO A 327 1.68 1.85 17.85
C PRO A 327 1.50 0.72 18.86
N ARG A 328 1.53 1.04 20.15
CA ARG A 328 1.21 0.10 21.24
C ARG A 328 -0.30 -0.07 21.37
N ILE A 329 -0.83 -1.09 20.72
CA ILE A 329 -2.22 -1.54 20.94
C ILE A 329 -2.29 -2.21 22.32
N ARG A 330 -2.76 -1.48 23.33
CA ARG A 330 -3.21 -2.09 24.59
C ARG A 330 -4.59 -2.69 24.37
N THR A 331 -4.65 -4.01 24.19
CA THR A 331 -5.90 -4.76 24.37
C THR A 331 -6.34 -4.63 25.83
N LEU A 332 -7.57 -4.16 26.06
CA LEU A 332 -8.17 -4.20 27.39
C LEU A 332 -8.34 -5.67 27.82
N PRO A 333 -8.04 -6.04 29.08
CA PRO A 333 -8.29 -7.39 29.55
C PRO A 333 -9.78 -7.68 29.44
N ALA A 334 -10.13 -8.80 28.80
CA ALA A 334 -11.51 -9.22 28.65
C ALA A 334 -12.16 -9.37 30.03
N LYS A 335 -13.28 -8.68 30.25
CA LYS A 335 -14.14 -8.95 31.41
C LYS A 335 -14.66 -10.37 31.29
N THR A 336 -14.08 -11.29 32.05
CA THR A 336 -14.64 -12.60 32.31
C THR A 336 -15.93 -12.42 33.12
N SER A 337 -17.07 -12.32 32.43
CA SER A 337 -18.37 -12.45 33.05
C SER A 337 -18.52 -13.87 33.59
N GLY A 338 -18.32 -14.05 34.89
CA GLY A 338 -18.61 -15.31 35.56
C GLY A 338 -20.07 -15.70 35.31
N ARG A 339 -20.28 -16.85 34.66
CA ARG A 339 -21.53 -17.60 34.79
C ARG A 339 -21.43 -18.47 36.04
N ARG A 340 -22.56 -18.56 36.74
CA ARG A 340 -22.78 -19.51 37.85
C ARG A 340 -22.80 -20.94 37.32
#